data_AF-A0A969T6I9-F1
#
_entry.id   AF-A0A969T6I9-F1
#
_cell.length_a   1.000
_cell.length_b   1.000
_cell.length_c   1.000
_cell.angle_alpha   90.00
_cell.angle_beta   90.00
_cell.angle_gamma   90.00
#
_symmetry.space_group_name_H-M   'P 1'
#
loop_
_entity.id
_entity.type
_entity.pdbx_description
1 polymer ?
#
loop_
_entity_poly.entity_id
_entity_poly.type
_entity_poly.pdbx_seq_one_letter_code
_entity_poly.pdbx_strand_id
1 'polypeptide(L)'
;MVSNEIALTDNNDGTYTGQFTSTEESGVYKIIFRFEGEDATTKKFQRYHMLSQVIDFGSADEAGTTFQIDAKLFSRSFVIKPVNKFGHLIGPNRLASITLTMGGKKLELTDNLDGSYTAKVPFFSLFKRNATVKLEIKSQQFADVKYKDMKGASLGADLLIDLGSILLILIIIILIIRRILK
;
A
#
# COMPACT_ATOMS: atom_id res chain seq x y z
N MET A 1 10.50 10.61 -25.37
CA MET A 1 10.60 12.06 -25.14
C MET A 1 11.39 12.28 -23.86
N VAL A 2 12.32 13.22 -23.84
CA VAL A 2 12.97 13.70 -22.60
C VAL A 2 11.99 14.68 -21.97
N SER A 3 11.49 14.40 -20.76
CA SER A 3 10.44 15.24 -20.17
C SER A 3 10.96 16.48 -19.46
N ASN A 4 12.26 16.53 -19.13
CA ASN A 4 12.87 17.62 -18.36
C ASN A 4 14.30 17.90 -18.86
N GLU A 5 14.57 19.14 -19.25
CA GLU A 5 15.93 19.62 -19.54
C GLU A 5 16.50 20.32 -18.29
N ILE A 6 17.76 20.04 -17.97
CA ILE A 6 18.46 20.59 -16.81
C ILE A 6 19.60 21.44 -17.33
N ALA A 7 19.56 22.75 -17.03
CA ALA A 7 20.70 23.62 -17.31
C ALA A 7 21.89 23.22 -16.43
N LEU A 8 23.04 23.01 -17.05
CA LEU A 8 24.28 22.72 -16.33
C LEU A 8 25.08 24.00 -16.11
N THR A 9 25.67 24.13 -14.93
CA THR A 9 26.61 25.18 -14.55
C THR A 9 28.03 24.71 -14.86
N ASP A 10 28.76 25.51 -15.65
CA ASP A 10 30.19 25.30 -15.90
C ASP A 10 31.00 25.76 -14.68
N ASN A 11 31.87 24.88 -14.18
CA ASN A 11 32.72 25.16 -13.04
C ASN A 11 34.09 25.75 -13.43
N ASN A 12 34.35 25.96 -14.72
CA ASN A 12 35.61 26.47 -15.29
C ASN A 12 36.84 25.56 -15.07
N ASP A 13 36.64 24.28 -14.75
CA ASP A 13 37.67 23.27 -14.57
C ASP A 13 37.43 22.03 -15.46
N GLY A 14 36.54 22.16 -16.44
CA GLY A 14 36.10 21.07 -17.30
C GLY A 14 35.01 20.18 -16.68
N THR A 15 34.49 20.53 -15.49
CA THR A 15 33.34 19.87 -14.87
C THR A 15 32.08 20.72 -15.00
N TYR A 16 30.93 20.03 -15.05
CA TYR A 16 29.61 20.63 -15.15
C TYR A 16 28.71 20.09 -14.04
N THR A 17 27.94 20.97 -13.39
CA THR A 17 27.01 20.58 -12.31
C THR A 17 25.58 20.90 -12.68
N GLY A 18 24.65 20.02 -12.32
CA GLY A 18 23.22 20.21 -12.53
C GLY A 18 22.43 19.56 -11.40
N GLN A 19 21.26 20.10 -11.09
CA GLN A 19 20.39 19.58 -10.03
C GLN A 19 19.01 19.27 -10.59
N PHE A 20 18.47 18.13 -10.20
CA PHE A 20 17.08 17.75 -10.45
C PHE A 20 16.44 17.34 -9.14
N THR A 21 15.39 18.05 -8.73
CA THR A 21 14.75 17.88 -7.41
C THR A 21 13.39 17.19 -7.50
N SER A 22 12.78 17.09 -8.67
CA SER A 22 11.48 16.44 -8.89
C SER A 22 11.61 14.92 -8.92
N THR A 23 12.17 14.38 -7.85
CA THR A 23 12.31 12.95 -7.59
C THR A 23 11.34 12.59 -6.48
N GLU A 24 10.04 12.65 -6.73
CA GLU A 24 9.02 12.32 -5.71
C GLU A 24 8.44 10.92 -5.94
N GLU A 25 8.56 10.44 -7.18
CA GLU A 25 8.06 9.15 -7.65
C GLU A 25 9.13 8.08 -7.55
N SER A 26 8.75 6.87 -7.13
CA SER A 26 9.68 5.74 -7.16
C SER A 26 9.73 5.15 -8.58
N GLY A 27 10.92 4.81 -9.06
CA GLY A 27 11.07 4.26 -10.41
C GLY A 27 12.48 4.31 -10.95
N VAL A 28 12.61 4.01 -12.24
CA VAL A 28 13.88 4.13 -12.96
C VAL A 28 13.99 5.54 -13.52
N TYR A 29 14.92 6.32 -12.99
CA TYR A 29 15.27 7.62 -13.52
C TYR A 29 16.39 7.44 -14.54
N LYS A 30 16.14 7.92 -15.77
CA LYS A 30 17.12 7.90 -16.85
C LYS A 30 17.67 9.31 -17.02
N ILE A 31 18.99 9.43 -16.90
CA ILE A 31 19.71 10.68 -17.11
C ILE A 31 20.44 10.54 -18.43
N ILE A 32 20.21 11.48 -19.35
CA ILE A 32 20.83 11.49 -20.67
C ILE A 32 21.67 12.75 -20.76
N PHE A 33 22.99 12.57 -20.85
CA PHE A 33 23.91 13.64 -21.18
C PHE A 33 24.02 13.72 -22.70
N ARG A 34 23.79 14.89 -23.27
CA ARG A 34 23.98 15.18 -24.69
C ARG A 34 25.08 16.21 -24.83
N PHE A 35 26.05 15.91 -25.69
CA PHE A 35 27.17 16.79 -26.00
C PHE A 35 27.14 17.08 -27.48
N GLU A 36 27.24 18.36 -27.84
CA GLU A 36 27.43 18.82 -29.21
C GLU A 36 28.67 19.71 -29.22
N GLY A 37 29.49 19.53 -30.23
CA GLY A 37 30.72 20.28 -30.36
C GLY A 37 31.19 20.32 -31.80
N GLU A 38 32.20 21.15 -32.03
CA GLU A 38 32.90 21.22 -33.30
C GLU A 38 34.39 21.14 -33.01
N ASP A 39 35.07 20.22 -33.68
CA ASP A 39 36.52 20.09 -33.63
C ASP A 39 37.09 20.31 -35.04
N ALA A 40 38.30 20.85 -35.12
CA ALA A 40 38.98 21.13 -36.39
C ALA A 40 39.15 19.86 -37.25
N THR A 41 39.39 18.72 -36.60
CA THR A 41 39.58 17.43 -37.26
C THR A 41 38.24 16.76 -37.55
N THR A 42 37.38 16.69 -36.54
CA THR A 42 36.17 15.86 -36.58
C THR A 42 34.94 16.60 -37.13
N LYS A 43 35.05 17.92 -37.38
CA LYS A 43 33.92 18.80 -37.67
C LYS A 43 32.87 18.72 -36.56
N LYS A 44 31.61 18.99 -36.87
CA LYS A 44 30.49 18.91 -35.92
C LYS A 44 30.29 17.47 -35.47
N PHE A 45 30.23 17.24 -34.17
CA PHE A 45 29.94 15.94 -33.58
C PHE A 45 28.86 16.04 -32.51
N GLN A 46 28.16 14.92 -32.30
CA GLN A 46 27.20 14.75 -31.23
C GLN A 46 27.52 13.45 -30.49
N ARG A 47 27.48 13.48 -29.15
CA ARG A 47 27.64 12.29 -28.29
C ARG A 47 26.51 12.24 -27.27
N TYR A 48 26.18 11.04 -26.82
CA TYR A 48 25.26 10.84 -25.71
C TYR A 48 25.82 9.83 -24.72
N HIS A 49 25.52 10.04 -23.45
CA HIS A 49 25.78 9.09 -22.37
C HIS A 49 24.52 8.93 -21.54
N MET A 50 24.16 7.70 -21.20
CA MET A 50 22.95 7.40 -20.46
C MET A 50 23.28 6.71 -19.14
N LEU A 51 22.78 7.27 -18.05
CA LEU A 51 22.76 6.63 -16.73
C LEU A 51 21.33 6.25 -16.38
N SER A 52 21.17 5.14 -15.68
CA SER A 52 19.89 4.71 -15.14
C SER A 52 20.06 4.40 -13.67
N GLN A 53 19.24 5.02 -12.83
CA GLN A 53 19.24 4.80 -11.39
C GLN A 53 17.83 4.43 -10.95
N VAL A 54 17.71 3.36 -10.15
CA VAL A 54 16.47 3.09 -9.43
C VAL A 54 16.43 4.01 -8.23
N ILE A 55 15.41 4.86 -8.17
CA ILE A 55 15.12 5.67 -6.99
C ILE A 55 13.87 5.12 -6.34
N ASP A 56 13.94 4.95 -5.02
CA ASP A 56 12.89 4.32 -4.26
C ASP A 56 12.61 5.14 -3.00
N PHE A 57 11.61 6.02 -3.12
CA PHE A 57 11.27 6.98 -2.06
C PHE A 57 10.57 6.36 -0.87
N GLY A 58 10.12 5.10 -0.99
CA GLY A 58 10.34 4.00 -0.04
C GLY A 58 9.86 4.08 1.41
N SER A 59 9.89 5.24 2.02
CA SER A 59 9.34 5.52 3.34
C SER A 59 7.86 5.81 3.16
N ALA A 60 7.03 4.93 3.70
CA ALA A 60 5.63 5.20 3.80
C ALA A 60 5.37 6.38 4.74
N ASP A 61 4.29 7.10 4.46
CA ASP A 61 3.71 8.07 5.36
C ASP A 61 2.55 7.39 6.09
N GLU A 62 2.69 7.22 7.39
CA GLU A 62 1.65 6.64 8.25
C GLU A 62 0.38 7.48 8.20
N ALA A 63 0.50 8.82 8.20
CA ALA A 63 -0.65 9.71 8.26
C ALA A 63 -1.50 9.67 6.98
N GLY A 64 -0.84 9.56 5.81
CA GLY A 64 -1.52 9.44 4.53
C GLY A 64 -1.95 8.00 4.16
N THR A 65 -1.39 6.98 4.82
CA THR A 65 -1.71 5.58 4.49
C THR A 65 -3.11 5.22 4.95
N THR A 66 -3.94 4.72 4.03
CA THR A 66 -5.31 4.32 4.39
C THR A 66 -5.41 2.82 4.66
N PHE A 67 -6.14 2.49 5.72
CA PHE A 67 -6.39 1.12 6.15
C PHE A 67 -7.89 0.91 6.34
N GLN A 68 -8.50 -0.01 5.59
CA GLN A 68 -9.94 -0.26 5.61
C GLN A 68 -10.23 -1.75 5.69
N ILE A 69 -11.35 -2.11 6.33
CA ILE A 69 -11.92 -3.45 6.25
C ILE A 69 -13.08 -3.40 5.26
N ASP A 70 -12.95 -4.10 4.15
CA ASP A 70 -14.09 -4.45 3.30
C ASP A 70 -14.78 -5.68 3.90
N ALA A 71 -15.95 -5.46 4.49
CA ALA A 71 -16.76 -6.49 5.12
C ALA A 71 -17.99 -6.79 4.26
N LYS A 72 -18.05 -8.01 3.73
CA LYS A 72 -19.21 -8.59 3.05
C LYS A 72 -19.78 -9.70 3.92
N LEU A 73 -21.03 -10.11 3.64
CA LEU A 73 -21.80 -11.06 4.45
C LEU A 73 -21.03 -12.33 4.84
N PHE A 74 -20.16 -12.84 3.95
CA PHE A 74 -19.37 -14.06 4.18
C PHE A 74 -17.87 -13.90 3.93
N SER A 75 -17.38 -12.67 3.73
CA SER A 75 -15.96 -12.44 3.47
C SER A 75 -15.52 -11.12 4.05
N ARG A 76 -14.34 -11.09 4.66
CA ARG A 76 -13.70 -9.87 5.10
C ARG A 76 -12.32 -9.77 4.49
N SER A 77 -11.92 -8.56 4.13
CA SER A 77 -10.58 -8.29 3.65
C SER A 77 -10.08 -6.95 4.15
N PHE A 78 -8.79 -6.89 4.46
CA PHE A 78 -8.10 -5.63 4.62
C PHE A 78 -7.80 -5.06 3.25
N VAL A 79 -8.06 -3.77 3.07
CA VAL A 79 -7.65 -2.98 1.92
C VAL A 79 -6.70 -1.91 2.42
N ILE A 80 -5.50 -1.87 1.84
CA ILE A 80 -4.40 -1.02 2.27
C ILE A 80 -3.98 -0.17 1.08
N LYS A 81 -3.90 1.15 1.25
CA LYS A 81 -3.33 2.06 0.25
C LYS A 81 -2.19 2.83 0.90
N PRO A 82 -0.97 2.30 0.89
CA PRO A 82 0.18 2.99 1.43
C PRO A 82 0.56 4.14 0.52
N VAL A 83 0.91 5.28 1.12
CA VAL A 83 1.45 6.44 0.40
C VAL A 83 2.82 6.78 0.94
N ASN A 84 3.65 7.45 0.15
CA ASN A 84 4.93 7.99 0.60
C ASN A 84 4.74 9.40 1.20
N LYS A 85 5.82 9.97 1.74
CA LYS A 85 5.83 11.34 2.31
C LYS A 85 5.45 12.47 1.35
N PHE A 86 5.36 12.19 0.04
CA PHE A 86 4.97 13.14 -1.00
C PHE A 86 3.51 12.94 -1.44
N GLY A 87 2.79 11.95 -0.86
CA GLY A 87 1.41 11.65 -1.21
C GLY A 87 1.22 10.68 -2.37
N HIS A 88 2.30 10.11 -2.92
CA HIS A 88 2.22 9.11 -4.00
C HIS A 88 2.03 7.70 -3.44
N LEU A 89 1.28 6.85 -4.15
CA LEU A 89 1.04 5.47 -3.74
C LEU A 89 2.33 4.64 -3.76
N ILE A 90 2.52 3.77 -2.76
CA ILE A 90 3.62 2.81 -2.71
C ILE A 90 3.18 1.53 -3.40
N GLY A 91 3.33 1.51 -4.72
CA GLY A 91 2.89 0.42 -5.58
C GLY A 91 2.59 0.94 -6.99
N PRO A 92 2.17 0.06 -7.91
CA PRO A 92 2.03 -1.39 -7.75
C PRO A 92 3.37 -2.13 -7.71
N ASN A 93 3.33 -3.46 -7.61
CA ASN A 93 4.45 -4.40 -7.64
C ASN A 93 5.44 -4.24 -6.47
N ARG A 94 4.95 -3.90 -5.28
CA ARG A 94 5.77 -3.79 -4.05
C ARG A 94 5.46 -4.84 -3.00
N LEU A 95 4.71 -5.89 -3.36
CA LEU A 95 4.27 -6.95 -2.45
C LEU A 95 5.38 -7.54 -1.58
N ALA A 96 6.56 -7.80 -2.16
CA ALA A 96 7.70 -8.36 -1.44
C ALA A 96 8.26 -7.45 -0.32
N SER A 97 7.95 -6.14 -0.39
CA SER A 97 8.37 -5.17 0.62
C SER A 97 7.30 -4.87 1.66
N ILE A 98 6.10 -5.44 1.55
CA ILE A 98 4.97 -5.15 2.43
C ILE A 98 4.64 -6.41 3.23
N THR A 99 4.66 -6.28 4.55
CA THR A 99 4.24 -7.33 5.47
C THR A 99 3.05 -6.84 6.27
N LEU A 100 1.94 -7.57 6.18
CA LEU A 100 0.79 -7.38 7.05
C LEU A 100 0.74 -8.51 8.07
N THR A 101 0.67 -8.17 9.35
CA THR A 101 0.44 -9.15 10.42
C THR A 101 -0.78 -8.78 11.23
N MET A 102 -1.48 -9.77 11.77
CA MET A 102 -2.56 -9.58 12.72
C MET A 102 -2.45 -10.60 13.85
N GLY A 103 -2.40 -10.11 15.09
CA GLY A 103 -2.21 -10.97 16.26
C GLY A 103 -0.94 -11.81 16.17
N GLY A 104 0.12 -11.28 15.55
CA GLY A 104 1.40 -11.96 15.34
C GLY A 104 1.43 -12.95 14.17
N LYS A 105 0.33 -13.15 13.45
CA LYS A 105 0.30 -14.01 12.25
C LYS A 105 0.40 -13.16 10.99
N LYS A 106 1.31 -13.54 10.07
CA LYS A 106 1.38 -12.95 8.74
C LYS A 106 0.12 -13.26 7.94
N LEU A 107 -0.38 -12.25 7.23
CA LEU A 107 -1.49 -12.37 6.30
C LEU A 107 -0.95 -12.29 4.88
N GLU A 108 -1.46 -13.16 4.02
CA GLU A 108 -1.11 -13.14 2.60
C GLU A 108 -1.79 -11.94 1.93
N LEU A 109 -0.96 -11.13 1.26
CA LEU A 109 -1.39 -9.95 0.52
C LEU A 109 -1.53 -10.29 -0.97
N THR A 110 -2.48 -9.65 -1.63
CA THR A 110 -2.65 -9.60 -3.08
C THR A 110 -2.46 -8.16 -3.53
N ASP A 111 -1.65 -7.95 -4.55
CA ASP A 111 -1.47 -6.64 -5.18
C ASP A 111 -2.57 -6.43 -6.22
N ASN A 112 -3.30 -5.31 -6.12
CA ASN A 112 -4.39 -4.98 -7.03
C ASN A 112 -3.91 -4.24 -8.30
N LEU A 113 -2.59 -4.02 -8.43
CA LEU A 113 -1.95 -3.31 -9.54
C LEU A 113 -2.36 -1.84 -9.69
N ASP A 114 -2.99 -1.27 -8.66
CA ASP A 114 -3.45 0.13 -8.60
C ASP A 114 -2.83 0.90 -7.42
N GLY A 115 -1.77 0.35 -6.82
CA GLY A 115 -1.15 0.89 -5.61
C GLY A 115 -1.86 0.48 -4.31
N SER A 116 -2.95 -0.28 -4.38
CA SER A 116 -3.60 -0.90 -3.23
C SER A 116 -3.28 -2.39 -3.08
N TYR A 117 -3.37 -2.88 -1.85
CA TYR A 117 -3.14 -4.27 -1.49
C TYR A 117 -4.32 -4.81 -0.70
N THR A 118 -4.62 -6.08 -0.88
CA THR A 118 -5.72 -6.76 -0.20
C THR A 118 -5.25 -8.00 0.53
N ALA A 119 -5.63 -8.16 1.80
CA ALA A 119 -5.42 -9.39 2.55
C ALA A 119 -6.77 -9.99 2.95
N LYS A 120 -6.98 -11.28 2.65
CA LYS A 120 -8.18 -11.99 3.11
C LYS A 120 -8.09 -12.21 4.62
N VAL A 121 -9.19 -11.90 5.31
CA VAL A 121 -9.36 -12.26 6.71
C VAL A 121 -10.15 -13.57 6.75
N PRO A 122 -9.58 -14.66 7.31
CA PRO A 122 -10.29 -15.94 7.40
C PRO A 122 -11.62 -15.77 8.14
N PHE A 123 -12.72 -16.26 7.56
CA PHE A 123 -14.07 -16.10 8.12
C PHE A 123 -14.19 -16.65 9.55
N PHE A 124 -13.57 -17.80 9.82
CA PHE A 124 -13.54 -18.44 11.15
C PHE A 124 -12.34 -18.01 12.01
N SER A 125 -11.58 -17.01 11.57
CA SER A 125 -10.53 -16.50 12.45
C SER A 125 -11.18 -15.83 13.66
N LEU A 126 -11.06 -16.50 14.79
CA LEU A 126 -11.30 -15.96 16.13
C LEU A 126 -10.22 -14.91 16.47
N PHE A 127 -9.91 -13.98 15.56
CA PHE A 127 -9.08 -12.86 15.93
C PHE A 127 -9.83 -12.12 17.02
N LYS A 128 -9.19 -12.04 18.17
CA LYS A 128 -9.68 -11.25 19.30
C LYS A 128 -9.99 -9.86 18.75
N ARG A 129 -11.13 -9.25 19.12
CA ARG A 129 -11.45 -7.86 18.70
C ARG A 129 -10.31 -6.88 19.01
N ASN A 130 -9.51 -7.20 20.02
CA ASN A 130 -8.33 -6.43 20.45
C ASN A 130 -7.01 -6.88 19.79
N ALA A 131 -7.05 -7.71 18.75
CA ALA A 131 -5.87 -8.06 17.99
C ALA A 131 -5.29 -6.79 17.35
N THR A 132 -3.98 -6.60 17.52
CA THR A 132 -3.22 -5.59 16.79
C THR A 132 -3.04 -6.07 15.36
N VAL A 133 -3.29 -5.18 14.40
CA VAL A 133 -2.88 -5.31 13.02
C VAL A 133 -1.63 -4.43 12.82
N LYS A 134 -0.56 -5.03 12.32
CA LYS A 134 0.68 -4.32 12.01
C LYS A 134 0.96 -4.32 10.53
N LEU A 135 1.28 -3.14 10.00
CA LEU A 135 1.77 -2.96 8.64
C LEU A 135 3.26 -2.60 8.71
N GLU A 136 4.08 -3.36 8.01
CA GLU A 136 5.49 -3.08 7.81
C GLU A 136 5.76 -2.89 6.32
N ILE A 137 6.54 -1.87 5.99
CA ILE A 137 6.99 -1.60 4.62
C ILE A 137 8.51 -1.48 4.68
N LYS A 138 9.24 -2.30 3.92
CA LYS A 138 10.71 -2.38 3.97
C LYS A 138 11.29 -2.54 5.39
N SER A 139 10.67 -3.40 6.19
CA SER A 139 11.08 -3.69 7.58
C SER A 139 10.94 -2.52 8.56
N GLN A 140 10.30 -1.41 8.17
CA GLN A 140 9.91 -0.36 9.08
C GLN A 140 8.44 -0.54 9.46
N GLN A 141 8.13 -0.52 10.76
CA GLN A 141 6.75 -0.58 11.26
C GLN A 141 6.05 0.76 10.99
N PHE A 142 4.90 0.72 10.33
CA PHE A 142 4.15 1.90 9.89
C PHE A 142 2.77 2.05 10.50
N ALA A 143 2.16 0.97 10.96
CA ALA A 143 0.88 1.05 11.65
C ALA A 143 0.82 -0.01 12.73
N ASP A 144 0.24 0.34 13.88
CA ASP A 144 -0.14 -0.57 14.96
C ASP A 144 -1.55 -0.19 15.41
N VAL A 145 -2.55 -0.73 14.70
CA VAL A 145 -3.95 -0.36 14.91
C VAL A 145 -4.70 -1.57 15.45
N LYS A 146 -5.54 -1.37 16.46
CA LYS A 146 -6.40 -2.45 16.95
C LYS A 146 -7.49 -2.71 15.92
N TYR A 147 -7.76 -3.98 15.63
CA TYR A 147 -8.78 -4.38 14.67
C TYR A 147 -10.14 -3.71 14.93
N LYS A 148 -10.57 -3.61 16.19
CA LYS A 148 -11.83 -2.97 16.58
C LYS A 148 -11.94 -1.47 16.22
N ASP A 149 -10.81 -0.78 16.07
CA ASP A 149 -10.75 0.66 15.83
C ASP A 149 -10.71 0.97 14.32
N MET A 150 -10.65 -0.07 13.48
CA MET A 150 -10.62 0.07 12.03
C MET A 150 -12.02 0.30 11.45
N LYS A 151 -12.09 1.17 10.44
CA LYS A 151 -13.30 1.38 9.65
C LYS A 151 -13.76 0.06 9.02
N GLY A 152 -15.01 -0.33 9.27
CA GLY A 152 -15.62 -1.58 8.77
C GLY A 152 -15.51 -2.78 9.72
N ALA A 153 -14.95 -2.62 10.93
CA ALA A 153 -14.76 -3.72 11.87
C ALA A 153 -16.05 -4.28 12.53
N SER A 154 -17.16 -3.52 12.55
CA SER A 154 -18.36 -3.83 13.34
C SER A 154 -19.28 -4.90 12.75
N LEU A 155 -19.26 -5.13 11.44
CA LEU A 155 -20.36 -5.76 10.70
C LEU A 155 -20.65 -7.24 10.95
N GLY A 156 -19.86 -7.99 11.74
CA GLY A 156 -20.17 -9.42 11.92
C GLY A 156 -20.00 -10.01 13.31
N ALA A 157 -19.73 -9.20 14.34
CA ALA A 157 -20.05 -9.63 15.70
C ALA A 157 -21.54 -9.36 15.99
N ASP A 158 -22.04 -8.20 15.57
CA ASP A 158 -23.44 -7.79 15.76
C ASP A 158 -24.38 -8.74 14.99
N LEU A 159 -24.02 -9.12 13.76
CA LEU A 159 -24.82 -10.02 12.93
C LEU A 159 -24.93 -11.45 13.47
N LEU A 160 -23.89 -11.98 14.14
CA LEU A 160 -23.94 -13.31 14.76
C LEU A 160 -24.69 -13.30 16.09
N ILE A 161 -24.59 -12.21 16.86
CA ILE A 161 -25.41 -12.00 18.06
C ILE A 161 -26.88 -11.87 17.63
N ASP A 162 -27.18 -11.16 16.55
CA ASP A 162 -28.52 -11.03 15.98
C ASP A 162 -29.04 -12.38 15.48
N LEU A 163 -28.26 -13.13 14.69
CA LEU A 163 -28.71 -14.45 14.20
C LEU A 163 -28.88 -15.47 15.34
N GLY A 164 -27.97 -15.46 16.31
CA GLY A 164 -28.07 -16.32 17.50
C GLY A 164 -29.29 -15.99 18.36
N SER A 165 -29.58 -14.70 18.54
CA SER A 165 -30.77 -14.26 19.28
C SER A 165 -32.06 -14.52 18.49
N ILE A 166 -32.07 -14.35 17.17
CA ILE A 166 -33.19 -14.74 16.29
C ILE A 166 -33.47 -16.25 16.40
N LEU A 167 -32.42 -17.08 16.34
CA LEU A 167 -32.56 -18.55 16.47
C LEU A 167 -33.09 -18.93 17.85
N LEU A 168 -32.60 -18.28 18.92
CA LEU A 168 -33.08 -18.50 20.27
C LEU A 168 -34.57 -18.12 20.41
N ILE A 169 -34.99 -16.98 19.84
CA ILE A 169 -36.39 -16.54 19.80
C ILE A 169 -37.25 -17.58 19.06
N LEU A 170 -36.79 -18.07 17.91
CA LEU A 170 -37.48 -19.12 17.14
C LEU A 170 -37.67 -20.41 17.96
N ILE A 171 -36.63 -20.84 18.67
CA ILE A 171 -36.70 -22.01 19.57
C ILE A 171 -37.72 -21.77 20.68
N ILE A 172 -37.71 -20.58 21.30
CA ILE A 172 -38.68 -20.22 22.35
C ILE A 172 -40.12 -20.24 21.81
N ILE A 173 -40.37 -19.68 20.63
CA ILE A 173 -41.70 -19.69 19.98
C ILE A 173 -42.17 -21.12 19.72
N ILE A 174 -41.31 -21.99 19.18
CA ILE A 174 -41.63 -23.40 18.93
C ILE A 174 -42.01 -24.12 20.24
N LEU A 175 -41.28 -23.87 21.33
CA LEU A 175 -41.57 -24.45 22.64
C LEU A 175 -42.91 -23.97 23.22
N ILE A 176 -43.28 -22.70 23.02
CA ILE A 176 -44.56 -22.15 23.46
C ILE A 176 -45.73 -22.76 22.67
N ILE A 177 -45.63 -22.82 21.34
CA ILE A 177 -46.66 -23.42 20.48
C ILE A 177 -46.91 -24.88 20.87
N ARG A 178 -45.83 -25.63 21.12
CA ARG A 178 -45.90 -27.04 21.56
C ARG A 178 -46.58 -27.22 22.91
N ARG A 179 -46.58 -26.20 23.78
CA ARG A 179 -47.24 -26.23 25.09
C ARG A 179 -48.75 -25.91 25.00
N ILE A 180 -49.17 -25.08 24.04
CA ILE A 180 -50.58 -24.72 23.83
C ILE A 180 -51.36 -25.84 23.13
N LEU A 181 -50.69 -26.61 22.27
CA LEU A 181 -51.29 -27.71 21.49
C LEU A 181 -51.40 -29.06 22.24
N LYS A 182 -50.96 -29.13 23.50
CA LYS A 182 -51.07 -30.31 24.37
C LYS A 182 -52.08 -30.05 25.47
#